data_AF-A0A5C5V8F5-F1
#
_entry.id   AF-A0A5C5V8F5-F1
#
_cell.length_a   1.000
_cell.length_b   1.000
_cell.length_c   1.000
_cell.angle_alpha   90.00
_cell.angle_beta   90.00
_cell.angle_gamma   90.00
#
_symmetry.space_group_name_H-M   'P 1'
#
loop_
_entity.id
_entity.type
_entity.pdbx_description
1 polymer ?
#
loop_
_entity_poly.entity_id
_entity_poly.type
_entity_poly.pdbx_seq_one_letter_code
_entity_poly.pdbx_strand_id
1 'polypeptide(L)'
;MKHQMATGGVARLSLIAALLAAQPAAGVTYQASGFASVAALGRAGTNGGGDGPVVVVDNQAALEHYLAGDTPRTVAIRGSIEISEFGKELTVGSNKTVLGLGDDAELVYGGLRVINESNVVIRNLTIRDSFVEGDWDGKTQDFDGIQVDNSHHVWIDHVHLTRMGDGLIDLRQGGLDYVTISNSILSEHNKALGVGWTDESDQHVTIHHTWIHDTHQRNPSFDNVIGHFYNNLMEDVTSYGLNPRNNAVVVSENNIFDNVNRPYNIDGDAELVARGDVLTNSPNADTPTGDAFDPREFYDYTLTDTRSLRDYVMANAGPQAAIGVLPLFGDYNDDGQVDAADYTVWRDSLGAQAGALPNDPHLGPIGDAQYQTWRANFGQTREPATFPFAPTAAPEPAAALLLMLLLAAAAIRWTRRPVRLPVAAAA
;
A
#
# COMPACT_ATOMS: atom_id res chain seq x y z
N MET A 1 74.21 -39.75 -3.97
CA MET A 1 74.13 -39.47 -2.51
C MET A 1 74.41 -37.98 -2.33
N LYS A 2 73.49 -37.16 -1.80
CA LYS A 2 73.36 -36.78 -0.35
C LYS A 2 74.66 -36.13 0.17
N HIS A 3 74.75 -34.99 0.86
CA HIS A 3 73.85 -33.90 1.33
C HIS A 3 74.81 -32.71 1.73
N GLN A 4 74.48 -31.46 2.08
CA GLN A 4 73.25 -30.65 2.22
C GLN A 4 73.66 -29.14 2.25
N MET A 5 72.80 -28.20 1.81
CA MET A 5 72.76 -26.82 2.35
C MET A 5 71.31 -26.30 2.36
N ALA A 6 70.98 -25.49 3.37
CA ALA A 6 69.61 -25.06 3.66
C ALA A 6 69.26 -23.73 2.99
N THR A 7 67.99 -23.56 2.64
CA THR A 7 67.37 -22.25 2.36
C THR A 7 66.11 -22.12 3.20
N GLY A 8 65.92 -20.94 3.81
CA GLY A 8 64.78 -20.66 4.69
C GLY A 8 63.47 -20.56 3.91
N GLY A 9 62.38 -21.02 4.54
CA GLY A 9 61.05 -20.88 3.97
C GLY A 9 60.55 -19.44 4.04
N VAL A 10 60.08 -18.91 2.91
CA VAL A 10 59.21 -17.73 2.87
C VAL A 10 57.79 -18.24 2.68
N ALA A 11 56.95 -18.12 3.70
CA ALA A 11 55.54 -18.46 3.60
C ALA A 11 54.86 -17.47 2.64
N ARG A 12 54.27 -17.99 1.56
CA ARG A 12 53.40 -17.19 0.68
C ARG A 12 52.07 -16.98 1.40
N LEU A 13 51.81 -15.76 1.88
CA LEU A 13 50.44 -15.35 2.19
C LEU A 13 49.68 -15.22 0.85
N SER A 14 48.80 -16.17 0.58
CA SER A 14 47.79 -16.02 -0.46
C SER A 14 46.77 -15.00 0.01
N LEU A 15 46.87 -13.77 -0.49
CA LEU A 15 45.88 -12.73 -0.22
C LEU A 15 44.58 -13.09 -0.97
N ILE A 16 43.61 -13.66 -0.26
CA ILE A 16 42.25 -13.79 -0.79
C ILE A 16 41.66 -12.37 -0.80
N ALA A 17 41.61 -11.77 -1.99
CA ALA A 17 40.86 -10.56 -2.20
C ALA A 17 39.37 -10.88 -2.06
N ALA A 18 38.80 -10.60 -0.90
CA ALA A 18 37.36 -10.62 -0.71
C ALA A 18 36.78 -9.49 -1.58
N LEU A 19 36.15 -9.88 -2.69
CA LEU A 19 35.44 -8.96 -3.55
C LEU A 19 34.13 -8.58 -2.84
N LEU A 20 34.19 -7.55 -1.98
CA LEU A 20 32.97 -6.85 -1.57
C LEU A 20 32.42 -6.17 -2.82
N ALA A 21 31.39 -6.76 -3.41
CA ALA A 21 30.48 -5.99 -4.25
C ALA A 21 29.89 -4.90 -3.36
N ALA A 22 30.02 -3.63 -3.77
CA ALA A 22 29.30 -2.55 -3.12
C ALA A 22 27.81 -2.87 -3.23
N GLN A 23 27.14 -3.04 -2.09
CA GLN A 23 25.68 -3.08 -2.10
C GLN A 23 25.21 -1.69 -2.53
N PRO A 24 24.31 -1.57 -3.52
CA PRO A 24 23.66 -0.29 -3.75
C PRO A 24 22.98 0.12 -2.44
N ALA A 25 23.06 1.40 -2.09
CA ALA A 25 22.22 1.94 -1.02
C ALA A 25 20.77 1.55 -1.36
N ALA A 26 20.09 0.88 -0.43
CA ALA A 26 18.79 0.29 -0.68
C ALA A 26 17.72 1.39 -0.76
N GLY A 27 17.66 2.08 -1.90
CA GLY A 27 16.47 2.80 -2.31
C GLY A 27 15.30 1.82 -2.25
N VAL A 28 14.22 2.24 -1.60
CA VAL A 28 13.06 1.38 -1.32
C VAL A 28 12.45 0.96 -2.67
N THR A 29 12.86 -0.22 -3.12
CA THR A 29 12.56 -0.74 -4.46
C THR A 29 11.24 -1.48 -4.37
N TYR A 30 10.16 -0.70 -4.40
CA TYR A 30 8.80 -1.20 -4.43
C TYR A 30 8.62 -2.09 -5.67
N GLN A 31 8.48 -3.39 -5.48
CA GLN A 31 8.18 -4.34 -6.54
C GLN A 31 6.67 -4.44 -6.71
N ALA A 32 6.18 -4.19 -7.92
CA ALA A 32 4.78 -4.46 -8.24
C ALA A 32 4.46 -5.95 -8.04
N SER A 33 3.21 -6.22 -7.74
CA SER A 33 2.63 -7.57 -7.64
C SER A 33 1.54 -7.73 -8.69
N GLY A 34 0.96 -8.92 -8.81
CA GLY A 34 -0.15 -9.15 -9.72
C GLY A 34 0.23 -8.98 -11.19
N PHE A 35 -0.75 -8.70 -12.04
CA PHE A 35 -0.49 -8.47 -13.46
C PHE A 35 0.42 -7.26 -13.72
N ALA A 36 0.47 -6.26 -12.83
CA ALA A 36 1.41 -5.15 -12.96
C ALA A 36 2.88 -5.56 -12.81
N SER A 37 3.18 -6.76 -12.28
CA SER A 37 4.53 -7.31 -12.22
C SER A 37 4.96 -8.09 -13.47
N VAL A 38 4.04 -8.35 -14.41
CA VAL A 38 4.31 -9.23 -15.56
C VAL A 38 5.20 -8.54 -16.59
N ALA A 39 6.14 -9.30 -17.16
CA ALA A 39 7.03 -8.82 -18.23
C ALA A 39 6.34 -8.93 -19.60
N ALA A 40 5.58 -7.89 -19.99
CA ALA A 40 4.84 -7.84 -21.25
C ALA A 40 5.01 -6.48 -21.95
N LEU A 41 4.53 -6.38 -23.21
CA LEU A 41 4.49 -5.14 -24.00
C LEU A 41 5.83 -4.34 -24.04
N GLY A 42 6.96 -5.06 -24.03
CA GLY A 42 8.29 -4.46 -24.04
C GLY A 42 8.81 -3.98 -22.68
N ARG A 43 8.12 -4.29 -21.58
CA ARG A 43 8.51 -3.97 -20.20
C ARG A 43 8.83 -5.23 -19.40
N ALA A 44 9.45 -5.05 -18.24
CA ALA A 44 9.80 -6.11 -17.29
C ALA A 44 8.94 -6.04 -16.01
N GLY A 45 7.68 -5.63 -16.14
CA GLY A 45 6.81 -5.21 -15.03
C GLY A 45 6.78 -3.68 -14.82
N THR A 46 6.08 -3.27 -13.77
CA THR A 46 5.87 -1.87 -13.39
C THR A 46 6.89 -1.42 -12.34
N ASN A 47 7.62 -0.35 -12.62
CA ASN A 47 8.58 0.29 -11.69
C ASN A 47 8.43 1.82 -11.60
N GLY A 48 7.45 2.41 -12.29
CA GLY A 48 7.12 3.82 -12.21
C GLY A 48 8.28 4.74 -12.62
N GLY A 49 8.70 5.61 -11.70
CA GLY A 49 9.87 6.47 -11.86
C GLY A 49 11.20 5.74 -11.94
N GLY A 50 11.28 4.47 -11.50
CA GLY A 50 12.51 3.67 -11.47
C GLY A 50 13.66 4.39 -10.74
N ASP A 51 14.86 4.32 -11.32
CA ASP A 51 16.05 5.06 -10.85
C ASP A 51 16.03 6.56 -11.24
N GLY A 52 14.88 7.08 -11.69
CA GLY A 52 14.69 8.49 -12.00
C GLY A 52 14.75 9.37 -10.74
N PRO A 53 15.02 10.69 -10.89
CA PRO A 53 15.13 11.60 -9.77
C PRO A 53 13.86 11.63 -8.91
N VAL A 54 14.04 11.81 -7.61
CA VAL A 54 12.96 12.14 -6.67
C VAL A 54 12.79 13.65 -6.62
N VAL A 55 11.56 14.14 -6.68
CA VAL A 55 11.19 15.52 -6.35
C VAL A 55 10.15 15.51 -5.24
N VAL A 56 10.20 16.49 -4.35
CA VAL A 56 9.15 16.69 -3.33
C VAL A 56 8.26 17.86 -3.75
N VAL A 57 6.95 17.69 -3.62
CA VAL A 57 5.93 18.70 -3.92
C VAL A 57 4.95 18.84 -2.76
N ASP A 58 4.51 20.07 -2.54
CA ASP A 58 3.58 20.50 -1.49
C ASP A 58 2.46 21.40 -2.04
N ASN A 59 2.37 21.52 -3.37
CA ASN A 59 1.41 22.36 -4.06
C ASN A 59 1.08 21.82 -5.46
N GLN A 60 -0.13 22.13 -5.93
CA GLN A 60 -0.66 21.65 -7.21
C GLN A 60 0.21 22.02 -8.42
N ALA A 61 0.74 23.24 -8.48
CA ALA A 61 1.50 23.71 -9.65
C ALA A 61 2.81 22.92 -9.84
N ALA A 62 3.50 22.60 -8.73
CA ALA A 62 4.67 21.74 -8.77
C ALA A 62 4.30 20.29 -9.11
N LEU A 63 3.20 19.77 -8.55
CA LEU A 63 2.68 18.44 -8.84
C LEU A 63 2.37 18.28 -10.34
N GLU A 64 1.56 19.16 -10.93
CA GLU A 64 1.25 19.17 -12.37
C GLU A 64 2.50 19.25 -13.25
N HIS A 65 3.46 20.13 -12.90
CA HIS A 65 4.70 20.28 -13.66
C HIS A 65 5.54 18.99 -13.67
N TYR A 66 5.62 18.29 -12.54
CA TYR A 66 6.49 17.13 -12.42
C TYR A 66 5.85 15.80 -12.82
N LEU A 67 4.52 15.71 -12.83
CA LEU A 67 3.75 14.56 -13.34
C LEU A 67 3.70 14.48 -14.88
N ALA A 68 3.82 15.61 -15.58
CA ALA A 68 3.64 15.65 -17.04
C ALA A 68 4.78 15.00 -17.84
N GLY A 69 4.41 14.33 -18.95
CA GLY A 69 5.32 13.73 -19.95
C GLY A 69 6.15 12.56 -19.42
N ASP A 70 7.04 12.00 -20.26
CA ASP A 70 7.53 10.62 -20.05
C ASP A 70 8.82 10.49 -19.24
N THR A 71 9.38 11.62 -18.77
CA THR A 71 10.66 11.65 -18.04
C THR A 71 10.55 10.82 -16.76
N PRO A 72 11.35 9.75 -16.56
CA PRO A 72 11.29 8.93 -15.36
C PRO A 72 11.47 9.77 -14.09
N ARG A 73 10.52 9.71 -13.16
CA ARG A 73 10.55 10.51 -11.93
C ARG A 73 9.69 9.92 -10.82
N THR A 74 10.17 10.00 -9.59
CA THR A 74 9.33 9.86 -8.39
C THR A 74 8.89 11.25 -7.92
N VAL A 75 7.59 11.50 -7.89
CA VAL A 75 6.96 12.74 -7.45
C VAL A 75 6.34 12.49 -6.08
N ALA A 76 7.06 12.93 -5.06
CA ALA A 76 6.73 12.71 -3.66
C ALA A 76 5.86 13.85 -3.11
N ILE A 77 4.64 13.55 -2.67
CA ILE A 77 3.66 14.50 -2.15
C ILE A 77 3.82 14.62 -0.63
N ARG A 78 4.03 15.84 -0.13
CA ARG A 78 4.07 16.14 1.30
C ARG A 78 2.76 16.78 1.75
N GLY A 79 2.10 16.17 2.73
CA GLY A 79 0.87 16.70 3.32
C GLY A 79 -0.29 16.82 2.33
N SER A 80 -1.29 17.63 2.68
CA SER A 80 -2.51 17.82 1.89
C SER A 80 -2.35 18.91 0.82
N ILE A 81 -2.69 18.57 -0.43
CA ILE A 81 -2.79 19.49 -1.57
C ILE A 81 -4.25 19.60 -2.02
N GLU A 82 -4.86 20.77 -1.85
CA GLU A 82 -6.16 21.09 -2.45
C GLU A 82 -6.01 21.33 -3.97
N ILE A 83 -6.89 20.73 -4.76
CA ILE A 83 -6.88 20.80 -6.22
C ILE A 83 -7.87 21.85 -6.73
N SER A 84 -7.41 22.63 -7.71
CA SER A 84 -8.17 23.67 -8.40
C SER A 84 -8.11 23.52 -9.94
N GLU A 85 -9.21 23.59 -10.68
CA GLU A 85 -10.60 23.73 -10.24
C GLU A 85 -11.12 22.46 -9.55
N PHE A 86 -12.22 22.57 -8.79
CA PHE A 86 -12.84 21.44 -8.09
C PHE A 86 -13.20 20.31 -9.06
N GLY A 87 -12.90 19.07 -8.67
CA GLY A 87 -13.11 17.87 -9.47
C GLY A 87 -12.01 17.60 -10.51
N LYS A 88 -11.02 18.48 -10.66
CA LYS A 88 -9.98 18.32 -11.68
C LYS A 88 -9.09 17.11 -11.40
N GLU A 89 -8.91 16.29 -12.42
CA GLU A 89 -7.91 15.23 -12.45
C GLU A 89 -6.59 15.72 -13.04
N LEU A 90 -5.49 15.50 -12.31
CA LEU A 90 -4.16 15.86 -12.77
C LEU A 90 -3.62 14.77 -13.71
N THR A 91 -3.12 15.18 -14.88
CA THR A 91 -2.52 14.24 -15.85
C THR A 91 -1.18 13.71 -15.35
N VAL A 92 -1.07 12.38 -15.26
CA VAL A 92 0.15 11.64 -14.96
C VAL A 92 0.67 11.01 -16.25
N GLY A 93 1.87 11.41 -16.70
CA GLY A 93 2.52 10.84 -17.88
C GLY A 93 3.26 9.52 -17.58
N SER A 94 3.85 8.92 -18.61
CA SER A 94 4.58 7.64 -18.48
C SER A 94 5.79 7.73 -17.53
N ASN A 95 6.19 6.58 -16.97
CA ASN A 95 7.33 6.43 -16.06
C ASN A 95 7.26 7.35 -14.83
N LYS A 96 6.16 7.26 -14.07
CA LYS A 96 5.96 8.04 -12.84
C LYS A 96 5.76 7.14 -11.63
N THR A 97 6.33 7.54 -10.51
CA THR A 97 5.87 7.11 -9.19
C THR A 97 5.28 8.32 -8.50
N VAL A 98 3.95 8.37 -8.35
CA VAL A 98 3.26 9.30 -7.47
C VAL A 98 3.27 8.68 -6.07
N LEU A 99 3.88 9.36 -5.10
CA LEU A 99 4.18 8.77 -3.80
C LEU A 99 3.81 9.74 -2.68
N GLY A 100 2.81 9.44 -1.87
CA GLY A 100 2.62 10.20 -0.64
C GLY A 100 3.72 9.90 0.38
N LEU A 101 4.15 10.93 1.10
CA LEU A 101 5.09 10.82 2.22
C LEU A 101 4.31 10.57 3.52
N GLY A 102 4.62 9.50 4.26
CA GLY A 102 3.93 9.20 5.51
C GLY A 102 2.46 8.82 5.30
N ASP A 103 1.61 9.04 6.30
CA ASP A 103 0.17 8.77 6.26
C ASP A 103 -0.70 10.04 6.19
N ASP A 104 -0.09 11.23 6.05
CA ASP A 104 -0.76 12.54 5.98
C ASP A 104 -0.75 13.19 4.58
N ALA A 105 -0.25 12.48 3.56
CA ALA A 105 -0.24 12.94 2.18
C ALA A 105 -1.62 12.79 1.51
N GLU A 106 -2.18 13.89 1.01
CA GLU A 106 -3.53 13.92 0.44
C GLU A 106 -3.63 14.74 -0.85
N LEU A 107 -4.51 14.32 -1.75
CA LEU A 107 -5.13 15.17 -2.77
C LEU A 107 -6.60 15.39 -2.39
N VAL A 108 -7.01 16.65 -2.30
CA VAL A 108 -8.35 17.03 -1.86
C VAL A 108 -9.06 17.80 -2.98
N TYR A 109 -10.35 17.53 -3.19
CA TYR A 109 -11.18 18.15 -4.24
C TYR A 109 -10.75 17.84 -5.69
N GLY A 110 -9.99 16.78 -5.94
CA GLY A 110 -9.54 16.39 -7.28
C GLY A 110 -8.94 14.99 -7.31
N GLY A 111 -8.46 14.57 -8.48
CA GLY A 111 -7.99 13.21 -8.73
C GLY A 111 -6.74 13.14 -9.61
N LEU A 112 -6.43 11.94 -10.10
CA LEU A 112 -5.34 11.66 -11.03
C LEU A 112 -5.87 10.96 -12.28
N ARG A 113 -5.28 11.24 -13.44
CA ARG A 113 -5.61 10.52 -14.68
C ARG A 113 -4.38 10.08 -15.48
N VAL A 114 -4.42 8.83 -15.94
CA VAL A 114 -3.38 8.14 -16.71
C VAL A 114 -4.02 7.77 -18.05
N ILE A 115 -3.64 8.43 -19.16
CA ILE A 115 -4.38 8.32 -20.44
C ILE A 115 -3.41 8.16 -21.62
N ASN A 116 -3.41 6.98 -22.26
CA ASN A 116 -2.43 6.55 -23.28
C ASN A 116 -0.99 6.42 -22.75
N GLU A 117 -0.82 6.06 -21.48
CA GLU A 117 0.47 6.05 -20.79
C GLU A 117 0.87 4.64 -20.35
N SER A 118 2.12 4.49 -19.91
CA SER A 118 2.57 3.23 -19.30
C SER A 118 3.53 3.47 -18.14
N ASN A 119 3.66 2.45 -17.27
CA ASN A 119 4.60 2.45 -16.16
C ASN A 119 4.31 3.56 -15.15
N VAL A 120 3.14 3.46 -14.51
CA VAL A 120 2.73 4.40 -13.48
C VAL A 120 2.53 3.65 -12.17
N VAL A 121 3.17 4.13 -11.11
CA VAL A 121 2.91 3.73 -9.73
C VAL A 121 2.19 4.89 -9.04
N ILE A 122 1.06 4.63 -8.38
CA ILE A 122 0.37 5.59 -7.51
C ILE A 122 0.32 4.94 -6.14
N ARG A 123 1.02 5.51 -5.16
CA ARG A 123 1.26 4.84 -3.88
C ARG A 123 1.12 5.76 -2.67
N ASN A 124 0.60 5.21 -1.58
CA ASN A 124 0.65 5.81 -0.24
C ASN A 124 -0.04 7.17 -0.11
N LEU A 125 -1.21 7.33 -0.72
CA LEU A 125 -1.84 8.64 -0.94
C LEU A 125 -3.34 8.56 -0.67
N THR A 126 -3.87 9.53 0.09
CA THR A 126 -5.32 9.74 0.20
C THR A 126 -5.80 10.62 -0.96
N ILE A 127 -6.89 10.26 -1.62
CA ILE A 127 -7.55 11.09 -2.65
C ILE A 127 -9.03 11.20 -2.28
N ARG A 128 -9.52 12.42 -2.01
CA ARG A 128 -10.84 12.59 -1.39
C ARG A 128 -11.63 13.84 -1.78
N ASP A 129 -12.94 13.74 -1.55
CA ASP A 129 -13.89 14.84 -1.43
C ASP A 129 -14.19 15.64 -2.72
N SER A 130 -14.10 15.02 -3.90
CA SER A 130 -14.66 15.61 -5.15
C SER A 130 -16.18 15.39 -5.31
N PHE A 131 -16.86 14.82 -4.31
CA PHE A 131 -18.31 14.59 -4.30
C PHE A 131 -19.14 15.87 -4.55
N VAL A 132 -20.11 15.77 -5.46
CA VAL A 132 -21.03 16.88 -5.82
C VAL A 132 -22.36 16.72 -5.07
N GLU A 133 -22.70 17.70 -4.23
CA GLU A 133 -23.95 17.66 -3.45
C GLU A 133 -25.18 17.51 -4.35
N GLY A 134 -25.98 16.47 -4.07
CA GLY A 134 -27.19 16.14 -4.83
C GLY A 134 -26.98 15.24 -6.05
N ASP A 135 -25.74 14.97 -6.46
CA ASP A 135 -25.39 14.05 -7.55
C ASP A 135 -24.86 12.71 -7.03
N TRP A 136 -25.66 12.03 -6.20
CA TRP A 136 -25.27 10.73 -5.61
C TRP A 136 -24.98 9.67 -6.67
N ASP A 137 -25.68 9.69 -7.82
CA ASP A 137 -25.42 8.80 -8.96
C ASP A 137 -24.13 9.15 -9.72
N GLY A 138 -23.52 10.31 -9.45
CA GLY A 138 -22.38 10.87 -10.17
C GLY A 138 -22.61 10.86 -11.67
N LYS A 139 -23.56 11.67 -12.15
CA LYS A 139 -23.95 11.72 -13.57
C LYS A 139 -23.93 13.13 -14.16
N THR A 140 -23.59 14.14 -13.35
CA THR A 140 -23.42 15.53 -13.81
C THR A 140 -21.98 15.86 -14.21
N GLN A 141 -21.00 15.13 -13.65
CA GLN A 141 -19.56 15.30 -13.90
C GLN A 141 -18.87 13.93 -13.93
N ASP A 142 -17.75 13.85 -14.65
CA ASP A 142 -16.80 12.71 -14.66
C ASP A 142 -15.60 13.15 -13.79
N PHE A 143 -15.72 12.97 -12.47
CA PHE A 143 -14.72 13.37 -11.47
C PHE A 143 -14.26 12.13 -10.71
N ASP A 144 -13.34 11.39 -11.31
CA ASP A 144 -12.78 10.16 -10.74
C ASP A 144 -11.67 10.47 -9.74
N GLY A 145 -11.44 9.55 -8.79
CA GLY A 145 -10.26 9.63 -7.92
C GLY A 145 -8.98 9.23 -8.66
N ILE A 146 -9.00 8.08 -9.33
CA ILE A 146 -7.96 7.65 -10.28
C ILE A 146 -8.64 7.13 -11.56
N GLN A 147 -8.46 7.87 -12.66
CA GLN A 147 -8.88 7.48 -14.00
C GLN A 147 -7.71 6.81 -14.74
N VAL A 148 -7.89 5.63 -15.33
CA VAL A 148 -6.86 4.96 -16.15
C VAL A 148 -7.46 4.52 -17.48
N ASP A 149 -7.18 5.26 -18.55
CA ASP A 149 -7.72 4.99 -19.88
C ASP A 149 -6.61 4.54 -20.84
N ASN A 150 -6.83 3.44 -21.57
CA ASN A 150 -5.97 3.00 -22.68
C ASN A 150 -4.47 2.93 -22.30
N SER A 151 -4.17 2.47 -21.08
CA SER A 151 -2.86 2.57 -20.43
C SER A 151 -2.46 1.24 -19.78
N HIS A 152 -1.16 0.91 -19.77
CA HIS A 152 -0.70 -0.40 -19.30
C HIS A 152 0.47 -0.38 -18.31
N HIS A 153 0.61 -1.45 -17.52
CA HIS A 153 1.62 -1.56 -16.46
C HIS A 153 1.43 -0.42 -15.43
N VAL A 154 0.30 -0.49 -14.71
CA VAL A 154 -0.10 0.49 -13.70
C VAL A 154 -0.29 -0.21 -12.36
N TRP A 155 0.33 0.33 -11.32
CA TRP A 155 0.25 -0.22 -9.96
C TRP A 155 -0.26 0.84 -8.97
N ILE A 156 -1.41 0.58 -8.38
CA ILE A 156 -2.07 1.44 -7.39
C ILE A 156 -1.96 0.72 -6.04
N ASP A 157 -1.31 1.32 -5.03
CA ASP A 157 -0.92 0.59 -3.82
C ASP A 157 -0.96 1.45 -2.55
N HIS A 158 -1.47 0.94 -1.43
CA HIS A 158 -1.56 1.71 -0.18
C HIS A 158 -2.26 3.08 -0.34
N VAL A 159 -3.26 3.19 -1.24
CA VAL A 159 -4.04 4.42 -1.40
C VAL A 159 -5.33 4.36 -0.60
N HIS A 160 -5.87 5.51 -0.19
CA HIS A 160 -7.23 5.63 0.36
C HIS A 160 -8.05 6.55 -0.54
N LEU A 161 -9.13 6.04 -1.12
CA LEU A 161 -10.05 6.84 -1.92
C LEU A 161 -11.44 6.87 -1.29
N THR A 162 -12.03 8.06 -1.19
CA THR A 162 -13.32 8.24 -0.52
C THR A 162 -14.06 9.48 -1.03
N ARG A 163 -15.40 9.41 -1.10
CA ARG A 163 -16.31 10.54 -1.42
C ARG A 163 -15.91 11.33 -2.68
N MET A 164 -15.78 10.65 -3.82
CA MET A 164 -15.47 11.26 -5.13
C MET A 164 -16.76 11.61 -5.90
N GLY A 165 -16.63 12.13 -7.13
CA GLY A 165 -17.76 12.57 -7.96
C GLY A 165 -18.36 11.48 -8.85
N ASP A 166 -17.57 10.77 -9.68
CA ASP A 166 -18.01 9.55 -10.38
C ASP A 166 -17.48 8.28 -9.71
N GLY A 167 -16.31 7.78 -10.10
CA GLY A 167 -15.65 6.61 -9.55
C GLY A 167 -14.65 6.93 -8.45
N LEU A 168 -14.31 5.96 -7.58
CA LEU A 168 -13.03 6.06 -6.86
C LEU A 168 -11.90 5.71 -7.82
N ILE A 169 -11.99 4.55 -8.48
CA ILE A 169 -11.07 4.13 -9.54
C ILE A 169 -11.88 3.64 -10.75
N ASP A 170 -11.66 4.21 -11.92
CA ASP A 170 -12.26 3.74 -13.17
C ASP A 170 -11.12 3.39 -14.15
N LEU A 171 -11.06 2.11 -14.55
CA LEU A 171 -10.08 1.54 -15.46
C LEU A 171 -10.76 1.25 -16.81
N ARG A 172 -10.38 1.93 -17.90
CA ARG A 172 -11.24 2.04 -19.09
C ARG A 172 -10.50 1.86 -20.44
N GLN A 173 -11.29 1.52 -21.47
CA GLN A 173 -10.90 1.46 -22.89
C GLN A 173 -9.92 0.33 -23.29
N GLY A 174 -9.84 0.04 -24.60
CA GLY A 174 -9.22 -1.17 -25.16
C GLY A 174 -7.74 -1.42 -24.84
N GLY A 175 -6.91 -0.38 -24.71
CA GLY A 175 -5.48 -0.53 -24.36
C GLY A 175 -5.17 -0.61 -22.86
N LEU A 176 -6.18 -0.78 -22.00
CA LEU A 176 -5.98 -1.09 -20.59
C LEU A 176 -5.39 -2.50 -20.44
N ASP A 177 -4.21 -2.64 -19.83
CA ASP A 177 -3.66 -3.99 -19.54
C ASP A 177 -2.61 -3.98 -18.42
N TYR A 178 -2.37 -5.13 -17.78
CA TYR A 178 -1.39 -5.30 -16.71
C TYR A 178 -1.54 -4.29 -15.55
N VAL A 179 -2.73 -4.27 -14.94
CA VAL A 179 -3.04 -3.37 -13.81
C VAL A 179 -3.11 -4.15 -12.49
N THR A 180 -2.63 -3.55 -11.41
CA THR A 180 -2.80 -4.09 -10.06
C THR A 180 -3.20 -3.00 -9.07
N ILE A 181 -4.23 -3.28 -8.28
CA ILE A 181 -4.64 -2.49 -7.12
C ILE A 181 -4.34 -3.34 -5.87
N SER A 182 -3.54 -2.83 -4.94
CA SER A 182 -3.13 -3.60 -3.76
C SER A 182 -3.15 -2.80 -2.46
N ASN A 183 -3.37 -3.47 -1.33
CA ASN A 183 -3.26 -2.90 0.02
C ASN A 183 -3.99 -1.55 0.18
N SER A 184 -5.13 -1.34 -0.49
CA SER A 184 -5.77 -0.02 -0.59
C SER A 184 -7.09 0.03 0.20
N ILE A 185 -7.61 1.23 0.46
CA ILE A 185 -8.93 1.45 1.06
C ILE A 185 -9.81 2.18 0.04
N LEU A 186 -11.00 1.65 -0.22
CA LEU A 186 -12.04 2.23 -1.06
C LEU A 186 -13.30 2.37 -0.23
N SER A 187 -13.68 3.59 0.17
CA SER A 187 -14.71 3.80 1.20
C SER A 187 -15.76 4.86 0.88
N GLU A 188 -16.91 4.77 1.56
CA GLU A 188 -17.96 5.81 1.62
C GLU A 188 -18.41 6.36 0.25
N HIS A 189 -18.74 5.47 -0.70
CA HIS A 189 -18.94 5.89 -2.08
C HIS A 189 -19.97 5.07 -2.87
N ASN A 190 -20.60 5.67 -3.89
CA ASN A 190 -21.58 4.97 -4.73
C ASN A 190 -20.89 3.94 -5.65
N LYS A 191 -20.00 4.40 -6.54
CA LYS A 191 -19.40 3.59 -7.62
C LYS A 191 -17.92 3.36 -7.34
N ALA A 192 -17.57 2.33 -6.58
CA ALA A 192 -16.21 2.21 -6.06
C ALA A 192 -15.16 2.00 -7.18
N LEU A 193 -15.31 0.94 -7.97
CA LEU A 193 -14.27 0.47 -8.89
C LEU A 193 -14.86 -0.09 -10.20
N GLY A 194 -14.89 0.73 -11.26
CA GLY A 194 -15.27 0.30 -12.60
C GLY A 194 -14.08 -0.19 -13.41
N VAL A 195 -14.27 -1.27 -14.18
CA VAL A 195 -13.24 -1.83 -15.08
C VAL A 195 -13.87 -2.21 -16.42
N GLY A 196 -13.24 -1.81 -17.52
CA GLY A 196 -13.56 -2.23 -18.89
C GLY A 196 -14.08 -1.10 -19.78
N TRP A 197 -15.37 -1.13 -20.14
CA TRP A 197 -15.93 -0.32 -21.24
C TRP A 197 -15.14 -0.44 -22.55
N THR A 198 -14.88 -1.70 -22.91
CA THR A 198 -14.17 -2.12 -24.11
C THR A 198 -14.88 -3.32 -24.74
N ASP A 199 -14.72 -3.52 -26.05
CA ASP A 199 -15.11 -4.76 -26.72
C ASP A 199 -14.00 -5.84 -26.66
N GLU A 200 -12.76 -5.44 -26.32
CA GLU A 200 -11.62 -6.35 -26.07
C GLU A 200 -11.81 -7.10 -24.74
N SER A 201 -11.35 -8.35 -24.65
CA SER A 201 -11.58 -9.23 -23.49
C SER A 201 -10.32 -9.83 -22.86
N ASP A 202 -9.13 -9.42 -23.31
CA ASP A 202 -7.82 -9.94 -22.91
C ASP A 202 -7.07 -9.02 -21.92
N GLN A 203 -7.77 -8.07 -21.30
CA GLN A 203 -7.20 -7.09 -20.38
C GLN A 203 -6.98 -7.69 -18.99
N HIS A 204 -5.78 -7.57 -18.42
CA HIS A 204 -5.41 -8.23 -17.17
C HIS A 204 -5.45 -7.29 -15.95
N VAL A 205 -6.31 -7.59 -14.97
CA VAL A 205 -6.44 -6.78 -13.73
C VAL A 205 -6.38 -7.63 -12.47
N THR A 206 -5.51 -7.25 -11.53
CA THR A 206 -5.41 -7.86 -10.19
C THR A 206 -5.90 -6.90 -9.12
N ILE A 207 -6.66 -7.38 -8.15
CA ILE A 207 -7.01 -6.62 -6.94
C ILE A 207 -6.77 -7.51 -5.72
N HIS A 208 -5.92 -7.06 -4.78
CA HIS A 208 -5.64 -7.84 -3.57
C HIS A 208 -5.38 -7.03 -2.30
N HIS A 209 -5.61 -7.65 -1.14
CA HIS A 209 -5.40 -7.05 0.19
C HIS A 209 -6.07 -5.67 0.36
N THR A 210 -7.10 -5.38 -0.43
CA THR A 210 -7.81 -4.10 -0.46
C THR A 210 -9.06 -4.19 0.42
N TRP A 211 -9.31 -3.14 1.20
CA TRP A 211 -10.52 -2.95 1.98
C TRP A 211 -11.53 -2.14 1.18
N ILE A 212 -12.69 -2.72 0.89
CA ILE A 212 -13.78 -2.05 0.18
C ILE A 212 -14.97 -2.01 1.13
N HIS A 213 -15.34 -0.83 1.66
CA HIS A 213 -16.36 -0.73 2.70
C HIS A 213 -17.26 0.51 2.61
N ASP A 214 -18.48 0.42 3.17
CA ASP A 214 -19.48 1.51 3.11
C ASP A 214 -19.78 1.97 1.66
N THR A 215 -19.80 1.04 0.71
CA THR A 215 -20.04 1.34 -0.71
C THR A 215 -21.40 0.86 -1.21
N HIS A 216 -21.85 1.41 -2.35
CA HIS A 216 -23.07 0.94 -3.00
C HIS A 216 -22.80 -0.18 -4.01
N GLN A 217 -21.99 0.09 -5.03
CA GLN A 217 -21.85 -0.74 -6.23
C GLN A 217 -20.46 -0.63 -6.87
N ARG A 218 -20.21 -1.51 -7.85
CA ARG A 218 -18.93 -1.68 -8.57
C ARG A 218 -17.79 -2.07 -7.63
N ASN A 219 -17.84 -3.24 -7.00
CA ASN A 219 -16.91 -3.62 -5.93
C ASN A 219 -16.06 -4.88 -6.20
N PRO A 220 -15.31 -5.03 -7.32
CA PRO A 220 -15.28 -4.23 -8.55
C PRO A 220 -16.42 -4.59 -9.50
N SER A 221 -16.58 -3.80 -10.57
CA SER A 221 -17.34 -4.16 -11.76
C SER A 221 -16.38 -4.50 -12.89
N PHE A 222 -16.13 -5.80 -13.11
CA PHE A 222 -15.23 -6.32 -14.14
C PHE A 222 -15.99 -6.58 -15.45
N ASP A 223 -15.74 -5.78 -16.48
CA ASP A 223 -16.40 -5.86 -17.79
C ASP A 223 -15.39 -6.26 -18.87
N ASN A 224 -15.56 -7.43 -19.50
CA ASN A 224 -14.63 -7.96 -20.51
C ASN A 224 -13.15 -7.92 -20.06
N VAL A 225 -12.83 -8.45 -18.88
CA VAL A 225 -11.44 -8.53 -18.38
C VAL A 225 -11.08 -9.89 -17.80
N ILE A 226 -9.78 -10.21 -17.81
CA ILE A 226 -9.17 -11.32 -17.09
C ILE A 226 -8.84 -10.82 -15.68
N GLY A 227 -9.71 -11.13 -14.72
CA GLY A 227 -9.68 -10.58 -13.35
C GLY A 227 -9.16 -11.58 -12.31
N HIS A 228 -8.19 -11.18 -11.50
CA HIS A 228 -7.82 -11.93 -10.29
C HIS A 228 -8.09 -11.10 -9.03
N PHE A 229 -9.08 -11.53 -8.25
CA PHE A 229 -9.56 -10.86 -7.04
C PHE A 229 -9.25 -11.73 -5.82
N TYR A 230 -8.19 -11.44 -5.06
CA TYR A 230 -7.78 -12.31 -3.96
C TYR A 230 -7.43 -11.58 -2.67
N ASN A 231 -7.74 -12.21 -1.53
CA ASN A 231 -7.44 -11.66 -0.20
C ASN A 231 -7.96 -10.23 0.03
N ASN A 232 -9.09 -9.85 -0.53
CA ASN A 232 -9.75 -8.58 -0.22
C ASN A 232 -10.68 -8.72 0.99
N LEU A 233 -10.92 -7.61 1.68
CA LEU A 233 -11.94 -7.48 2.72
C LEU A 233 -13.03 -6.56 2.17
N MET A 234 -14.25 -7.07 2.04
CA MET A 234 -15.39 -6.33 1.53
C MET A 234 -16.50 -6.28 2.57
N GLU A 235 -16.95 -5.07 2.92
CA GLU A 235 -17.87 -4.85 4.03
C GLU A 235 -18.99 -3.87 3.71
N ASP A 236 -20.16 -4.07 4.31
CA ASP A 236 -21.26 -3.08 4.32
C ASP A 236 -21.67 -2.58 2.91
N VAL A 237 -21.66 -3.49 1.94
CA VAL A 237 -21.96 -3.20 0.53
C VAL A 237 -23.45 -3.38 0.23
N THR A 238 -24.09 -2.32 -0.23
CA THR A 238 -25.57 -2.26 -0.27
C THR A 238 -26.22 -2.74 -1.58
N SER A 239 -25.54 -2.69 -2.73
CA SER A 239 -26.09 -3.15 -4.03
C SER A 239 -25.54 -4.51 -4.46
N TYR A 240 -24.24 -4.56 -4.77
CA TYR A 240 -23.53 -5.78 -5.18
C TYR A 240 -22.03 -5.69 -4.89
N GLY A 241 -21.42 -6.83 -4.60
CA GLY A 241 -19.99 -7.01 -4.36
C GLY A 241 -19.19 -7.15 -5.65
N LEU A 242 -18.52 -8.29 -5.82
CA LEU A 242 -17.77 -8.64 -7.02
C LEU A 242 -18.73 -8.87 -8.19
N ASN A 243 -18.55 -8.13 -9.29
CA ASN A 243 -19.42 -8.19 -10.46
C ASN A 243 -18.66 -8.47 -11.77
N PRO A 244 -18.47 -9.75 -12.16
CA PRO A 244 -18.03 -10.16 -13.50
C PRO A 244 -19.16 -10.01 -14.52
N ARG A 245 -18.87 -9.35 -15.64
CA ARG A 245 -19.85 -9.00 -16.68
C ARG A 245 -19.37 -9.31 -18.09
N ASN A 246 -20.34 -9.57 -18.97
CA ASN A 246 -20.14 -9.81 -20.41
C ASN A 246 -19.19 -11.00 -20.66
N ASN A 247 -17.96 -10.77 -21.15
CA ASN A 247 -16.97 -11.82 -21.41
C ASN A 247 -15.84 -11.84 -20.36
N ALA A 248 -16.06 -11.26 -19.17
CA ALA A 248 -15.05 -11.28 -18.12
C ALA A 248 -14.78 -12.71 -17.62
N VAL A 249 -13.53 -13.01 -17.32
CA VAL A 249 -13.06 -14.30 -16.81
C VAL A 249 -12.36 -14.06 -15.48
N VAL A 250 -13.01 -14.43 -14.37
CA VAL A 250 -12.61 -13.98 -13.03
C VAL A 250 -12.30 -15.14 -12.09
N VAL A 251 -11.18 -15.00 -11.37
CA VAL A 251 -10.76 -15.87 -10.28
C VAL A 251 -10.89 -15.11 -8.97
N SER A 252 -11.68 -15.62 -8.03
CA SER A 252 -11.89 -15.06 -6.69
C SER A 252 -11.29 -15.99 -5.63
N GLU A 253 -10.28 -15.55 -4.88
CA GLU A 253 -9.56 -16.43 -3.93
C GLU A 253 -9.34 -15.84 -2.52
N ASN A 254 -9.77 -16.58 -1.49
CA ASN A 254 -9.59 -16.24 -0.08
C ASN A 254 -9.99 -14.79 0.30
N ASN A 255 -11.08 -14.25 -0.26
CA ASN A 255 -11.64 -12.96 0.14
C ASN A 255 -12.61 -13.12 1.32
N ILE A 256 -12.88 -12.03 2.04
CA ILE A 256 -13.96 -11.94 3.04
C ILE A 256 -15.02 -10.98 2.51
N PHE A 257 -16.28 -11.42 2.51
CA PHE A 257 -17.45 -10.61 2.20
C PHE A 257 -18.37 -10.60 3.43
N ASP A 258 -18.38 -9.51 4.21
CA ASP A 258 -19.17 -9.37 5.44
C ASP A 258 -20.27 -8.32 5.25
N ASN A 259 -21.54 -8.67 5.45
CA ASN A 259 -22.68 -7.78 5.18
C ASN A 259 -22.71 -7.21 3.74
N VAL A 260 -22.36 -8.03 2.75
CA VAL A 260 -22.36 -7.68 1.32
C VAL A 260 -23.62 -8.23 0.66
N ASN A 261 -24.52 -7.37 0.19
CA ASN A 261 -25.59 -7.81 -0.70
C ASN A 261 -24.99 -8.26 -2.05
N ARG A 262 -25.47 -9.38 -2.62
CA ARG A 262 -24.98 -9.98 -3.88
C ARG A 262 -23.44 -10.01 -3.95
N PRO A 263 -22.76 -10.77 -3.07
CA PRO A 263 -21.28 -10.79 -3.02
C PRO A 263 -20.67 -11.29 -4.32
N TYR A 264 -21.37 -12.17 -5.03
CA TYR A 264 -21.19 -12.44 -6.45
C TYR A 264 -22.43 -11.96 -7.20
N ASN A 265 -22.23 -11.10 -8.19
CA ASN A 265 -23.22 -10.67 -9.16
C ASN A 265 -22.68 -11.06 -10.55
N ILE A 266 -23.22 -12.07 -11.22
CA ILE A 266 -22.67 -12.55 -12.50
C ILE A 266 -23.62 -12.15 -13.63
N ASP A 267 -23.20 -11.25 -14.52
CA ASP A 267 -24.02 -10.77 -15.64
C ASP A 267 -23.46 -11.23 -17.01
N GLY A 268 -24.35 -11.62 -17.93
CA GLY A 268 -23.96 -12.00 -19.30
C GLY A 268 -23.38 -13.43 -19.38
N ASP A 269 -22.33 -13.60 -20.18
CA ASP A 269 -21.64 -14.87 -20.41
C ASP A 269 -20.36 -15.03 -19.54
N ALA A 270 -20.25 -14.24 -18.46
CA ALA A 270 -19.03 -14.11 -17.67
C ALA A 270 -18.72 -15.37 -16.85
N GLU A 271 -17.43 -15.69 -16.75
CA GLU A 271 -16.93 -16.79 -15.93
C GLU A 271 -16.45 -16.28 -14.56
N LEU A 272 -16.84 -16.99 -13.50
CA LEU A 272 -16.35 -16.78 -12.14
C LEU A 272 -16.01 -18.13 -11.51
N VAL A 273 -14.78 -18.28 -11.02
CA VAL A 273 -14.41 -19.38 -10.13
C VAL A 273 -13.97 -18.82 -8.78
N ALA A 274 -14.76 -19.11 -7.74
CA ALA A 274 -14.51 -18.69 -6.37
C ALA A 274 -13.95 -19.84 -5.50
N ARG A 275 -12.86 -19.60 -4.77
CA ARG A 275 -12.14 -20.62 -3.97
C ARG A 275 -11.69 -20.04 -2.63
N GLY A 276 -12.15 -20.62 -1.52
CA GLY A 276 -11.72 -20.23 -0.17
C GLY A 276 -12.29 -18.91 0.36
N ASP A 277 -13.12 -18.22 -0.43
CA ASP A 277 -13.87 -17.03 -0.02
C ASP A 277 -14.81 -17.32 1.18
N VAL A 278 -14.97 -16.33 2.06
CA VAL A 278 -15.83 -16.40 3.25
C VAL A 278 -16.98 -15.40 3.11
N LEU A 279 -18.21 -15.90 3.00
CA LEU A 279 -19.43 -15.09 2.92
C LEU A 279 -20.13 -15.06 4.29
N THR A 280 -20.08 -13.92 4.97
CA THR A 280 -20.71 -13.69 6.29
C THR A 280 -21.82 -12.65 6.13
N ASN A 281 -23.05 -12.94 6.57
CA ASN A 281 -24.21 -12.03 6.41
C ASN A 281 -24.45 -11.52 4.98
N SER A 282 -23.94 -12.21 3.95
CA SER A 282 -23.89 -11.73 2.57
C SER A 282 -24.87 -12.51 1.67
N PRO A 283 -26.13 -12.03 1.49
CA PRO A 283 -27.18 -12.76 0.79
C PRO A 283 -27.10 -12.60 -0.74
N ASN A 284 -27.95 -13.35 -1.45
CA ASN A 284 -28.21 -13.18 -2.89
C ASN A 284 -26.97 -13.39 -3.79
N ALA A 285 -26.01 -14.21 -3.35
CA ALA A 285 -24.87 -14.60 -4.17
C ALA A 285 -25.32 -15.44 -5.38
N ASP A 286 -24.94 -15.02 -6.58
CA ASP A 286 -25.06 -15.84 -7.78
C ASP A 286 -24.10 -17.06 -7.69
N THR A 287 -24.39 -18.13 -8.44
CA THR A 287 -23.57 -19.35 -8.40
C THR A 287 -22.38 -19.20 -9.36
N PRO A 288 -21.12 -19.31 -8.89
CA PRO A 288 -19.94 -19.28 -9.75
C PRO A 288 -19.98 -20.39 -10.82
N THR A 289 -19.62 -20.04 -12.06
CA THR A 289 -19.64 -20.91 -13.24
C THR A 289 -18.49 -20.58 -14.19
N GLY A 290 -18.06 -21.57 -14.98
CA GLY A 290 -16.89 -21.47 -15.85
C GLY A 290 -15.72 -22.28 -15.32
N ASP A 291 -14.64 -22.33 -16.11
CA ASP A 291 -13.37 -22.97 -15.73
C ASP A 291 -12.32 -21.93 -15.30
N ALA A 292 -12.46 -20.68 -15.79
CA ALA A 292 -11.53 -19.56 -15.61
C ALA A 292 -10.06 -19.89 -15.99
N PHE A 293 -9.11 -19.09 -15.49
CA PHE A 293 -7.66 -19.26 -15.71
C PHE A 293 -6.94 -19.64 -14.41
N ASP A 294 -5.66 -20.02 -14.49
CA ASP A 294 -4.76 -20.10 -13.33
C ASP A 294 -3.86 -18.86 -13.29
N PRO A 295 -4.00 -17.95 -12.30
CA PRO A 295 -3.14 -16.77 -12.21
C PRO A 295 -1.64 -17.11 -12.06
N ARG A 296 -1.28 -18.34 -11.64
CA ARG A 296 0.11 -18.81 -11.53
C ARG A 296 0.79 -19.04 -12.89
N GLU A 297 0.04 -19.06 -13.99
CA GLU A 297 0.62 -19.05 -15.32
C GLU A 297 1.22 -17.67 -15.68
N PHE A 298 0.84 -16.62 -14.95
CA PHE A 298 1.26 -15.23 -15.17
C PHE A 298 2.23 -14.71 -14.11
N TYR A 299 1.98 -14.96 -12.82
CA TYR A 299 2.82 -14.47 -11.73
C TYR A 299 2.73 -15.31 -10.44
N ASP A 300 3.79 -15.25 -9.63
CA ASP A 300 3.81 -15.85 -8.29
C ASP A 300 2.98 -15.04 -7.29
N TYR A 301 2.18 -15.73 -6.47
CA TYR A 301 1.47 -15.14 -5.33
C TYR A 301 1.23 -16.16 -4.21
N THR A 302 1.07 -15.66 -3.00
CA THR A 302 0.72 -16.43 -1.80
C THR A 302 -0.61 -15.96 -1.25
N LEU A 303 -1.52 -16.88 -0.94
CA LEU A 303 -2.78 -16.55 -0.30
C LEU A 303 -2.62 -16.41 1.22
N THR A 304 -3.02 -15.26 1.76
CA THR A 304 -3.27 -15.05 3.19
C THR A 304 -4.46 -15.92 3.62
N ASP A 305 -4.41 -16.45 4.85
CA ASP A 305 -5.48 -17.26 5.42
C ASP A 305 -6.65 -16.36 5.85
N THR A 306 -7.88 -16.71 5.46
CA THR A 306 -9.08 -15.90 5.75
C THR A 306 -9.38 -15.76 7.25
N ARG A 307 -8.80 -16.58 8.12
CA ARG A 307 -8.91 -16.42 9.58
C ARG A 307 -8.07 -15.27 10.13
N SER A 308 -7.04 -14.84 9.41
CA SER A 308 -6.17 -13.70 9.77
C SER A 308 -6.28 -12.52 8.81
N LEU A 309 -6.98 -12.69 7.68
CA LEU A 309 -7.02 -11.70 6.62
C LEU A 309 -7.62 -10.37 7.06
N ARG A 310 -8.72 -10.40 7.82
CA ARG A 310 -9.38 -9.19 8.33
C ARG A 310 -8.40 -8.31 9.11
N ASP A 311 -7.73 -8.90 10.10
CA ASP A 311 -6.73 -8.20 10.93
C ASP A 311 -5.55 -7.71 10.10
N TYR A 312 -5.12 -8.48 9.08
CA TYR A 312 -4.05 -8.07 8.16
C TYR A 312 -4.46 -6.85 7.35
N VAL A 313 -5.62 -6.88 6.68
CA VAL A 313 -6.09 -5.80 5.80
C VAL A 313 -6.35 -4.53 6.61
N MET A 314 -7.03 -4.63 7.75
CA MET A 314 -7.28 -3.48 8.64
C MET A 314 -6.01 -2.84 9.21
N ALA A 315 -4.88 -3.56 9.24
CA ALA A 315 -3.60 -3.06 9.76
C ALA A 315 -2.62 -2.58 8.67
N ASN A 316 -2.83 -2.94 7.39
CA ASN A 316 -1.86 -2.69 6.31
C ASN A 316 -2.49 -2.00 5.08
N ALA A 317 -3.82 -1.90 4.98
CA ALA A 317 -4.45 -1.20 3.87
C ALA A 317 -4.40 0.33 4.03
N GLY A 318 -4.34 1.05 2.91
CA GLY A 318 -4.27 2.51 2.87
C GLY A 318 -2.90 3.08 3.22
N PRO A 319 -2.77 4.41 3.31
CA PRO A 319 -1.49 5.08 3.59
C PRO A 319 -0.85 4.63 4.90
N GLN A 320 0.49 4.61 4.93
CA GLN A 320 1.29 4.11 6.03
C GLN A 320 2.41 5.10 6.37
N ALA A 321 2.55 5.46 7.65
CA ALA A 321 3.61 6.34 8.15
C ALA A 321 5.04 5.90 7.77
N ALA A 322 5.25 4.60 7.50
CA ALA A 322 6.53 4.02 7.12
C ALA A 322 6.80 3.98 5.60
N ILE A 323 5.81 4.24 4.76
CA ILE A 323 5.97 4.27 3.30
C ILE A 323 6.29 5.71 2.86
N GLY A 324 7.05 5.82 1.77
CA GLY A 324 7.42 7.11 1.20
C GLY A 324 8.47 7.89 1.98
N VAL A 325 8.82 7.49 3.22
CA VAL A 325 9.79 8.17 4.08
C VAL A 325 11.14 8.33 3.36
N LEU A 326 11.37 9.52 2.82
CA LEU A 326 12.56 9.77 2.00
C LEU A 326 13.83 9.64 2.84
N PRO A 327 14.95 9.26 2.21
CA PRO A 327 16.28 9.47 2.80
C PRO A 327 16.43 10.96 3.12
N LEU A 328 16.79 11.29 4.37
CA LEU A 328 17.10 12.67 4.71
C LEU A 328 18.49 12.99 4.16
N PHE A 329 18.58 13.46 2.92
CA PHE A 329 19.88 13.50 2.23
C PHE A 329 20.91 14.35 2.99
N GLY A 330 22.04 13.74 3.36
CA GLY A 330 23.05 14.39 4.22
C GLY A 330 22.98 14.00 5.70
N ASP A 331 21.94 13.29 6.14
CA ASP A 331 21.85 12.53 7.39
C ASP A 331 22.71 11.26 7.24
N TYR A 332 24.02 11.44 7.43
CA TYR A 332 25.04 10.43 7.25
C TYR A 332 25.21 9.51 8.46
N ASN A 333 24.54 9.78 9.59
CA ASN A 333 24.44 8.85 10.71
C ASN A 333 23.08 8.11 10.81
N ASP A 334 22.08 8.49 10.00
CA ASP A 334 20.69 8.02 9.97
C ASP A 334 19.96 8.22 11.33
N ASP A 335 20.26 9.31 12.05
CA ASP A 335 19.61 9.67 13.32
C ASP A 335 18.33 10.50 13.16
N GLY A 336 18.00 10.88 11.92
CA GLY A 336 16.82 11.67 11.58
C GLY A 336 17.09 13.18 11.56
N GLN A 337 18.34 13.62 11.57
CA GLN A 337 18.73 15.02 11.51
C GLN A 337 19.92 15.20 10.55
N VAL A 338 20.07 16.39 9.96
CA VAL A 338 21.29 16.77 9.24
C VAL A 338 22.03 17.79 10.09
N ASP A 339 22.96 17.34 10.92
CA ASP A 339 23.65 18.17 11.90
C ASP A 339 25.20 18.02 11.86
N ALA A 340 25.90 18.44 12.90
CA ALA A 340 27.36 18.38 12.96
C ALA A 340 27.92 16.94 13.09
N ALA A 341 27.11 15.97 13.52
CA ALA A 341 27.46 14.57 13.59
C ALA A 341 27.68 13.99 12.19
N ASP A 342 26.79 14.29 11.24
CA ASP A 342 26.90 13.81 9.85
C ASP A 342 28.15 14.30 9.14
N TYR A 343 28.54 15.55 9.41
CA TYR A 343 29.81 16.09 8.93
C TYR A 343 31.00 15.24 9.40
N THR A 344 30.95 14.68 10.62
CA THR A 344 32.00 13.77 11.09
C THR A 344 31.97 12.43 10.36
N VAL A 345 30.79 11.87 10.06
CA VAL A 345 30.69 10.61 9.30
C VAL A 345 31.17 10.80 7.86
N TRP A 346 30.77 11.90 7.19
CA TRP A 346 31.28 12.26 5.87
C TRP A 346 32.80 12.42 5.85
N ARG A 347 33.34 13.22 6.78
CA ARG A 347 34.77 13.53 6.86
C ARG A 347 35.60 12.27 7.10
N ASP A 348 35.15 11.40 7.98
CA ASP A 348 35.86 10.17 8.35
C ASP A 348 35.74 9.09 7.25
N SER A 349 34.80 9.27 6.32
CA SER A 349 34.59 8.44 5.11
C SER A 349 35.20 9.04 3.83
N LEU A 350 35.93 10.16 3.91
CA LEU A 350 36.42 10.90 2.74
C LEU A 350 37.34 10.04 1.85
N GLY A 351 37.02 9.93 0.57
CA GLY A 351 37.73 9.09 -0.40
C GLY A 351 37.32 7.61 -0.40
N ALA A 352 36.33 7.20 0.41
CA ALA A 352 35.70 5.90 0.30
C ALA A 352 34.92 5.74 -1.03
N GLN A 353 34.57 4.51 -1.38
CA GLN A 353 33.74 4.21 -2.55
C GLN A 353 32.29 4.69 -2.33
N ALA A 354 31.52 4.79 -3.42
CA ALA A 354 30.09 5.09 -3.36
C ALA A 354 29.33 4.08 -2.48
N GLY A 355 28.29 4.54 -1.78
CA GLY A 355 27.50 3.71 -0.85
C GLY A 355 28.15 3.52 0.53
N ALA A 356 29.25 4.21 0.85
CA ALA A 356 29.86 4.20 2.18
C ALA A 356 29.13 5.07 3.23
N LEU A 357 28.19 5.92 2.80
CA LEU A 357 27.39 6.79 3.66
C LEU A 357 25.89 6.42 3.54
N PRO A 358 25.15 6.30 4.66
CA PRO A 358 23.68 6.37 4.68
C PRO A 358 23.17 7.62 3.95
N ASN A 359 21.94 7.60 3.42
CA ASN A 359 21.27 8.78 2.85
C ASN A 359 22.15 9.63 1.87
N ASP A 360 23.08 9.01 1.14
CA ASP A 360 23.89 9.65 0.09
C ASP A 360 23.21 9.50 -1.28
N PRO A 361 22.82 10.60 -1.96
CA PRO A 361 22.23 10.54 -3.29
C PRO A 361 23.25 10.34 -4.43
N HIS A 362 24.57 10.34 -4.14
CA HIS A 362 25.61 10.33 -5.17
C HIS A 362 26.21 8.93 -5.41
N LEU A 363 26.30 8.55 -6.69
CA LEU A 363 26.92 7.28 -7.13
C LEU A 363 28.46 7.36 -7.31
N GLY A 364 29.11 8.35 -6.68
CA GLY A 364 30.54 8.61 -6.79
C GLY A 364 31.31 8.44 -5.46
N PRO A 365 32.65 8.38 -5.48
CA PRO A 365 33.45 8.34 -4.26
C PRO A 365 33.15 9.51 -3.32
N ILE A 366 33.23 9.28 -2.01
CA ILE A 366 32.84 10.26 -0.99
C ILE A 366 33.77 11.49 -1.04
N GLY A 367 33.20 12.66 -1.31
CA GLY A 367 33.94 13.90 -1.54
C GLY A 367 33.08 15.15 -1.46
N ASP A 368 33.44 16.17 -2.27
CA ASP A 368 32.80 17.49 -2.24
C ASP A 368 31.30 17.46 -2.56
N ALA A 369 30.83 16.51 -3.36
CA ALA A 369 29.41 16.38 -3.73
C ALA A 369 28.53 16.09 -2.49
N GLN A 370 28.95 15.11 -1.68
CA GLN A 370 28.34 14.78 -0.40
C GLN A 370 28.41 15.96 0.59
N TYR A 371 29.55 16.65 0.66
CA TYR A 371 29.68 17.85 1.50
C TYR A 371 28.69 18.95 1.11
N GLN A 372 28.46 19.21 -0.18
CA GLN A 372 27.43 20.17 -0.58
C GLN A 372 26.02 19.67 -0.28
N THR A 373 25.73 18.36 -0.37
CA THR A 373 24.44 17.79 0.04
C THR A 373 24.17 18.01 1.53
N TRP A 374 25.09 17.59 2.41
CA TRP A 374 25.01 17.86 3.84
C TRP A 374 24.84 19.35 4.13
N ARG A 375 25.67 20.20 3.51
CA ARG A 375 25.64 21.66 3.73
C ARG A 375 24.34 22.31 3.25
N ALA A 376 23.72 21.80 2.19
CA ALA A 376 22.45 22.30 1.67
C ALA A 376 21.26 21.91 2.58
N ASN A 377 21.38 20.79 3.29
CA ASN A 377 20.32 20.26 4.14
C ASN A 377 20.57 20.46 5.65
N PHE A 378 21.71 21.03 6.05
CA PHE A 378 22.05 21.25 7.47
C PHE A 378 20.96 22.00 8.25
N GLY A 379 20.54 21.41 9.37
CA GLY A 379 19.42 21.87 10.19
C GLY A 379 18.05 21.33 9.76
N GLN A 380 17.96 20.55 8.68
CA GLN A 380 16.76 19.76 8.41
C GLN A 380 16.68 18.58 9.39
N THR A 381 15.46 18.29 9.81
CA THR A 381 15.11 17.10 10.57
C THR A 381 14.10 16.30 9.76
N ARG A 382 14.19 14.97 9.83
CA ARG A 382 13.12 14.08 9.38
C ARG A 382 11.95 14.40 10.29
N GLU A 383 10.92 15.05 9.75
CA GLU A 383 9.71 15.36 10.51
C GLU A 383 9.23 14.06 11.16
N PRO A 384 9.25 13.94 12.51
CA PRO A 384 8.70 12.77 13.14
C PRO A 384 7.21 12.77 12.86
N ALA A 385 6.62 11.61 12.63
CA ALA A 385 5.18 11.43 12.66
C ALA A 385 4.68 11.75 14.10
N THR A 386 4.48 13.04 14.36
CA THR A 386 4.14 13.61 15.66
C THR A 386 2.64 13.53 15.86
N PHE A 387 2.12 12.30 15.90
CA PHE A 387 0.73 12.07 16.22
C PHE A 387 0.41 12.65 17.60
N PRO A 388 -0.58 13.55 17.74
CA PRO A 388 -1.08 13.99 19.04
C PRO A 388 -1.98 12.91 19.68
N PHE A 389 -1.55 11.65 19.68
CA PHE A 389 -2.14 10.62 20.51
C PHE A 389 -1.68 10.80 21.95
N ALA A 390 -2.45 11.59 22.70
CA ALA A 390 -2.53 11.38 24.13
C ALA A 390 -2.92 9.90 24.35
N PRO A 391 -2.18 9.11 25.14
CA PRO A 391 -2.53 7.72 25.38
C PRO A 391 -3.85 7.68 26.15
N THR A 392 -4.94 7.37 25.46
CA THR A 392 -6.18 6.92 26.08
C THR A 392 -5.84 5.62 26.78
N ALA A 393 -5.77 5.67 28.12
CA ALA A 393 -5.45 4.50 28.92
C ALA A 393 -6.41 3.37 28.55
N ALA A 394 -5.85 2.26 28.04
CA ALA A 394 -6.63 1.07 27.75
C ALA A 394 -7.40 0.68 29.03
N PRO A 395 -8.71 0.42 28.95
CA PRO A 395 -9.48 0.04 30.13
C PRO A 395 -8.91 -1.27 30.66
N GLU A 396 -8.26 -1.22 31.83
CA GLU A 396 -7.70 -2.42 32.45
C GLU A 396 -8.80 -3.48 32.60
N PRO A 397 -8.52 -4.76 32.28
CA PRO A 397 -9.46 -5.84 32.57
C PRO A 397 -9.75 -5.87 34.07
N ALA A 398 -10.93 -6.35 34.46
CA ALA A 398 -11.54 -6.19 35.79
C ALA A 398 -10.84 -6.93 36.97
N ALA A 399 -9.51 -7.06 36.96
CA ALA A 399 -8.66 -7.61 38.01
C ALA A 399 -8.85 -6.88 39.36
N ALA A 400 -8.99 -5.56 39.36
CA ALA A 400 -9.31 -4.79 40.57
C ALA A 400 -10.70 -5.15 41.14
N LEU A 401 -11.69 -5.39 40.27
CA LEU A 401 -13.04 -5.81 40.67
C LEU A 401 -13.03 -7.25 41.21
N LEU A 402 -12.30 -8.16 40.56
CA LEU A 402 -12.07 -9.53 41.03
C LEU A 402 -11.35 -9.56 42.38
N LEU A 403 -10.33 -8.72 42.58
CA LEU A 403 -9.63 -8.62 43.86
C LEU A 403 -10.53 -8.09 44.97
N MET A 404 -11.36 -7.07 44.69
CA MET A 404 -12.36 -6.57 45.66
C MET A 404 -13.43 -7.62 45.99
N LEU A 405 -13.91 -8.40 45.01
CA LEU A 405 -14.85 -9.49 45.25
C LEU A 405 -14.24 -10.63 46.08
N LEU A 406 -12.98 -10.99 45.84
CA LEU A 406 -12.24 -11.97 46.63
C LEU A 406 -12.02 -11.50 48.09
N LEU A 407 -11.67 -10.23 48.29
CA LEU A 407 -11.51 -9.64 49.63
C LEU A 407 -12.87 -9.55 50.37
N ALA A 408 -13.95 -9.20 49.69
CA ALA A 408 -15.30 -9.21 50.27
C ALA A 408 -15.75 -10.62 50.70
N ALA A 409 -15.49 -11.63 49.86
CA ALA A 409 -15.77 -13.03 50.18
C ALA A 409 -14.95 -13.53 51.38
N ALA A 410 -13.68 -13.12 51.51
CA ALA A 410 -12.84 -13.42 52.67
C ALA A 410 -13.38 -12.77 53.96
N ALA A 411 -13.81 -11.50 53.91
CA ALA A 411 -14.36 -10.78 55.05
C ALA A 411 -15.66 -11.42 55.59
N ILE A 412 -16.56 -11.85 54.70
CA ILE A 412 -17.81 -12.56 55.07
C ILE A 412 -17.51 -13.90 55.78
N ARG A 413 -16.38 -14.55 55.46
CA ARG A 413 -15.97 -15.80 56.11
C ARG A 413 -15.42 -15.60 57.52
N TRP A 414 -14.93 -14.40 57.85
CA TRP A 414 -14.33 -14.07 59.15
C TRP A 414 -15.33 -13.59 60.21
N THR A 415 -16.51 -13.10 59.81
CA THR A 415 -17.54 -12.61 60.74
C THR A 415 -18.43 -13.71 61.34
N ARG A 416 -18.45 -14.91 60.74
CA ARG A 416 -19.20 -16.07 61.26
C ARG A 416 -18.47 -16.79 62.41
N ARG A 417 -18.38 -16.14 63.57
CA ARG A 417 -18.04 -16.85 64.82
C ARG A 417 -19.16 -17.82 65.19
N PRO A 418 -18.87 -19.09 65.56
CA PRO A 418 -19.90 -20.03 65.96
C PRO A 418 -20.49 -19.61 67.32
N VAL A 419 -21.79 -19.34 67.35
CA VAL A 419 -22.54 -19.12 68.59
C VAL A 419 -22.62 -20.45 69.35
N ARG A 420 -21.97 -20.54 70.51
CA ARG A 420 -22.17 -21.65 71.44
C ARG A 420 -23.53 -21.47 72.13
N LEU A 421 -24.50 -22.31 71.79
CA LEU A 421 -25.74 -22.43 72.55
C LEU A 421 -25.45 -23.13 73.90
N PRO A 422 -26.07 -22.70 75.01
CA PRO A 422 -25.92 -23.36 76.30
C PRO A 422 -26.66 -24.70 76.31
N VAL A 423 -26.04 -25.72 76.90
CA VAL A 423 -26.66 -27.03 77.12
C VAL A 423 -27.64 -26.92 78.29
N ALA A 424 -28.93 -27.15 78.03
CA ALA A 424 -29.91 -27.34 79.08
C ALA A 424 -29.77 -28.77 79.66
N ALA A 425 -29.76 -28.87 80.99
CA ALA A 425 -29.69 -30.15 81.69
C ALA A 425 -31.03 -30.91 81.62
N ALA A 426 -30.94 -32.23 81.72
CA ALA A 426 -32.08 -33.13 81.64
C ALA A 426 -32.99 -33.11 82.87
N ALA A 427 -34.28 -33.37 82.64
CA ALA A 427 -35.22 -34.00 83.56
C ALA A 427 -36.19 -34.86 82.72
#